data_AF-A1CT90-F1
#
_entry.id   AF-A1CT90-F1
#
_cell.length_a   1.000
_cell.length_b   1.000
_cell.length_c   1.000
_cell.angle_alpha   90.00
_cell.angle_beta   90.00
_cell.angle_gamma   90.00
#
_symmetry.space_group_name_H-M   'P 1'
#
loop_
_entity.id
_entity.type
_entity.pdbx_description
1 polymer ?
#
loop_
_entity_poly.entity_id
_entity_poly.type
_entity_poly.pdbx_seq_one_letter_code
_entity_poly.pdbx_strand_id
1 'polypeptide(L)'
;MSARVFLIRHGETEGTLGRKHISTSEATLSKLGEKQLERTRERYLGEGKLIDPKKISRIYITPVQQARRTAEILQLGLHEHRHFYDRTEKKTSTTATPPVTGDMADSTIQITPSLVEWKYGEYEGLTGDQIRELRKQQGLDKDRPWFIWQDGCPGGESPQQVSDRLDELIAEIQGVIQSTAAQWPGGNLVTHASDEPRDIVCVGPGHSLAALAMRWVGLPLEHGVRLVLEPASISILGFEDEDLSSPSIILGWRPV
;
A
#
# COMPACT_ATOMS: atom_id res chain seq x y z
N MET A 1 -21.58 4.65 -1.27
CA MET A 1 -20.29 5.37 -1.15
C MET A 1 -19.30 4.56 -1.94
N SER A 2 -18.55 5.18 -2.86
CA SER A 2 -17.74 4.46 -3.82
C SER A 2 -16.61 3.71 -3.14
N ALA A 3 -16.16 2.63 -3.76
CA ALA A 3 -15.05 1.83 -3.25
C ALA A 3 -13.77 2.66 -3.19
N ARG A 4 -13.03 2.51 -2.09
CA ARG A 4 -11.76 3.22 -1.87
C ARG A 4 -10.64 2.23 -1.64
N VAL A 5 -9.45 2.56 -2.11
CA VAL A 5 -8.23 1.82 -1.81
C VAL A 5 -7.32 2.70 -0.96
N PHE A 6 -7.12 2.32 0.29
CA PHE A 6 -6.25 3.02 1.23
C PHE A 6 -4.83 2.47 1.14
N LEU A 7 -3.86 3.33 0.83
CA LEU A 7 -2.46 3.00 0.89
C LEU A 7 -1.88 3.47 2.21
N ILE A 8 -1.36 2.55 3.02
CA ILE A 8 -0.79 2.85 4.31
C ILE A 8 0.70 2.49 4.29
N ARG A 9 1.56 3.51 4.38
CA ARG A 9 2.98 3.26 4.53
C ARG A 9 3.26 2.72 5.93
N HIS A 10 4.03 1.64 6.04
CA HIS A 10 4.43 1.12 7.36
C HIS A 10 5.12 2.20 8.20
N GLY A 11 5.10 2.01 9.53
CA GLY A 11 5.76 2.92 10.46
C GLY A 11 7.27 3.04 10.21
N GLU A 12 7.85 4.12 10.73
CA GLU A 12 9.30 4.32 10.67
C GLU A 12 10.06 3.19 11.38
N THR A 13 11.15 2.71 10.78
CA THR A 13 12.21 1.89 11.40
C THR A 13 13.44 2.75 11.69
N GLU A 14 14.35 2.27 12.53
CA GLU A 14 15.64 2.96 12.76
C GLU A 14 16.43 3.17 11.45
N GLY A 15 16.30 2.26 10.47
CA GLY A 15 16.94 2.38 9.16
C GLY A 15 16.38 3.50 8.26
N THR A 16 15.09 3.84 8.40
CA THR A 16 14.44 4.90 7.61
C THR A 16 14.97 6.31 7.92
N LEU A 17 15.48 6.54 9.12
CA LEU A 17 16.06 7.83 9.55
C LEU A 17 17.22 8.26 8.62
N GLY A 18 17.97 7.30 8.09
CA GLY A 18 19.09 7.57 7.19
C GLY A 18 18.70 7.88 5.75
N ARG A 19 17.40 7.83 5.38
CA ARG A 19 16.92 7.94 3.98
C ARG A 19 17.65 6.99 3.03
N LYS A 20 18.00 5.81 3.54
CA LYS A 20 18.63 4.73 2.78
C LYS A 20 17.57 3.96 2.01
N HIS A 21 17.94 3.49 0.82
CA HIS A 21 17.11 2.60 0.02
C HIS A 21 17.27 1.18 0.58
N ILE A 22 16.22 0.68 1.25
CA ILE A 22 16.24 -0.63 1.91
C ILE A 22 15.07 -1.44 1.36
N SER A 23 15.36 -2.48 0.58
CA SER A 23 14.35 -3.32 -0.07
C SER A 23 13.90 -4.45 0.84
N THR A 24 14.82 -4.99 1.64
CA THR A 24 14.54 -6.03 2.63
C THR A 24 15.17 -5.63 3.96
N SER A 25 14.45 -5.89 5.06
CA SER A 25 14.94 -5.52 6.39
C SER A 25 14.35 -6.43 7.46
N GLU A 26 15.23 -6.95 8.30
CA GLU A 26 14.85 -7.62 9.56
C GLU A 26 14.52 -6.61 10.68
N ALA A 27 14.73 -5.30 10.43
CA ALA A 27 14.54 -4.28 11.45
C ALA A 27 13.06 -4.16 11.84
N THR A 28 12.78 -4.01 13.13
CA THR A 28 11.44 -3.73 13.61
C THR A 28 11.09 -2.24 13.48
N LEU A 29 9.83 -1.90 13.75
CA LEU A 29 9.42 -0.50 13.87
C LEU A 29 10.18 0.17 15.02
N SER A 30 10.54 1.45 14.85
CA SER A 30 11.08 2.26 15.93
C SER A 30 9.96 2.62 16.92
N LYS A 31 10.32 2.98 18.15
CA LYS A 31 9.34 3.48 19.14
C LYS A 31 8.55 4.70 18.63
N LEU A 32 9.21 5.56 17.86
CA LEU A 32 8.56 6.71 17.24
C LEU A 32 7.58 6.26 16.15
N GLY A 33 7.98 5.30 15.31
CA GLY A 33 7.13 4.72 14.27
C GLY A 33 5.88 4.06 14.83
N GLU A 34 5.98 3.32 15.94
CA GLU A 34 4.81 2.76 16.62
C GLU A 34 3.87 3.86 17.13
N LYS A 35 4.41 4.90 17.79
CA LYS A 35 3.62 6.04 18.28
C LYS A 35 2.93 6.83 17.17
N GLN A 36 3.56 6.96 16.00
CA GLN A 36 2.97 7.59 14.82
C GLN A 36 1.77 6.78 14.30
N LEU A 37 1.89 5.45 14.28
CA LEU A 37 0.80 4.55 13.89
C LEU A 37 -0.35 4.58 14.89
N GLU A 38 -0.08 4.63 16.20
CA GLU A 38 -1.12 4.79 17.23
C GLU A 38 -1.93 6.08 16.99
N ARG A 39 -1.25 7.20 16.74
CA ARG A 39 -1.91 8.48 16.40
C ARG A 39 -2.72 8.39 15.11
N THR A 40 -2.20 7.66 14.11
CA THR A 40 -2.88 7.42 12.84
C THR A 40 -4.17 6.64 13.06
N ARG A 41 -4.12 5.56 13.85
CA ARG A 41 -5.30 4.79 14.25
C ARG A 41 -6.32 5.68 14.95
N GLU A 42 -5.91 6.39 16.00
CA GLU A 42 -6.80 7.23 16.79
C GLU A 42 -7.51 8.30 15.95
N ARG A 43 -6.82 8.86 14.96
CA ARG A 43 -7.36 9.93 14.13
C ARG A 43 -8.24 9.43 12.98
N TYR A 44 -7.86 8.33 12.33
CA TYR A 44 -8.45 7.96 11.03
C TYR A 44 -9.21 6.65 11.02
N LEU A 45 -9.00 5.76 12.01
CA LEU A 45 -9.62 4.44 12.05
C LEU A 45 -10.70 4.34 13.14
N GLY A 46 -11.84 3.79 12.77
CA GLY A 46 -12.99 3.56 13.66
C GLY A 46 -14.32 3.84 12.98
N GLU A 47 -15.41 3.48 13.63
CA GLU A 47 -16.77 3.72 13.12
C GLU A 47 -16.99 5.19 12.76
N GLY A 48 -17.47 5.43 11.54
CA GLY A 48 -17.72 6.78 11.02
C GLY A 48 -16.46 7.60 10.70
N LYS A 49 -15.25 7.08 10.91
CA LYS A 49 -14.00 7.76 10.53
C LYS A 49 -13.64 7.51 9.07
N LEU A 50 -12.51 8.07 8.64
CA LEU A 50 -12.00 7.95 7.28
C LEU A 50 -11.95 6.49 6.81
N ILE A 51 -11.31 5.65 7.62
CA ILE A 51 -11.25 4.20 7.45
C ILE A 51 -12.17 3.58 8.50
N ASP A 52 -13.37 3.24 8.08
CA ASP A 52 -14.32 2.50 8.91
C ASP A 52 -14.07 1.00 8.73
N PRO A 53 -13.67 0.27 9.78
CA PRO A 53 -13.44 -1.16 9.69
C PRO A 53 -14.60 -1.91 9.03
N LYS A 54 -15.86 -1.57 9.35
CA LYS A 54 -17.07 -2.21 8.79
C LYS A 54 -17.14 -2.12 7.26
N LYS A 55 -16.45 -1.16 6.64
CA LYS A 55 -16.46 -0.97 5.18
C LYS A 55 -15.32 -1.70 4.47
N ILE A 56 -14.37 -2.28 5.20
CA ILE A 56 -13.22 -2.98 4.62
C ILE A 56 -13.63 -4.38 4.17
N SER A 57 -13.41 -4.66 2.89
CA SER A 57 -13.62 -5.99 2.28
C SER A 57 -12.35 -6.83 2.20
N ARG A 58 -11.19 -6.18 2.04
CA ARG A 58 -9.90 -6.86 1.88
C ARG A 58 -8.74 -6.03 2.40
N ILE A 59 -7.75 -6.73 2.94
CA ILE A 59 -6.51 -6.12 3.41
C ILE A 59 -5.35 -6.87 2.76
N TYR A 60 -4.46 -6.13 2.09
CA TYR A 60 -3.21 -6.63 1.52
C TYR A 60 -2.04 -6.03 2.29
N ILE A 61 -1.08 -6.86 2.68
CA ILE A 61 0.16 -6.38 3.28
C ILE A 61 1.36 -7.00 2.59
N THR A 62 2.46 -6.27 2.55
CA THR A 62 3.77 -6.83 2.18
C THR A 62 4.26 -7.84 3.24
N PRO A 63 5.13 -8.82 2.90
CA PRO A 63 5.52 -9.90 3.83
C PRO A 63 6.43 -9.47 4.99
N VAL A 64 6.91 -8.23 4.99
CA VAL A 64 7.88 -7.77 5.99
C VAL A 64 7.23 -7.50 7.35
N GLN A 65 7.96 -7.74 8.44
CA GLN A 65 7.45 -7.67 9.82
C GLN A 65 6.89 -6.28 10.19
N GLN A 66 7.43 -5.22 9.60
CA GLN A 66 6.99 -3.84 9.79
C GLN A 66 5.54 -3.64 9.34
N ALA A 67 5.14 -4.28 8.23
CA ALA A 67 3.78 -4.19 7.72
C ALA A 67 2.80 -5.01 8.56
N ARG A 68 3.22 -6.20 9.02
CA ARG A 68 2.47 -7.00 10.00
C ARG A 68 2.23 -6.22 11.29
N ARG A 69 3.30 -5.67 11.88
CA ARG A 69 3.22 -4.84 13.09
C ARG A 69 2.39 -3.56 12.89
N THR A 70 2.45 -2.98 11.69
CA THR A 70 1.60 -1.84 11.31
C THR A 70 0.13 -2.23 11.34
N ALA A 71 -0.26 -3.34 10.70
CA ALA A 71 -1.62 -3.85 10.74
C ALA A 71 -2.07 -4.13 12.19
N GLU A 72 -1.17 -4.71 13.01
CA GLU A 72 -1.40 -4.92 14.45
C GLU A 72 -1.75 -3.61 15.18
N ILE A 73 -0.90 -2.59 15.11
CA ILE A 73 -1.11 -1.32 15.80
C ILE A 73 -2.36 -0.60 15.31
N LEU A 74 -2.63 -0.66 14.01
CA LEU A 74 -3.82 -0.06 13.39
C LEU A 74 -5.11 -0.82 13.68
N GLN A 75 -5.04 -2.00 14.31
CA GLN A 75 -6.20 -2.87 14.55
C GLN A 75 -6.91 -3.27 13.25
N LEU A 76 -6.14 -3.42 12.18
CA LEU A 76 -6.61 -3.95 10.90
C LEU A 76 -6.79 -5.46 11.02
N GLY A 77 -7.92 -5.95 10.52
CA GLY A 77 -8.35 -7.34 10.63
C GLY A 77 -8.69 -7.75 12.07
N LEU A 78 -9.97 -8.03 12.31
CA LEU A 78 -10.51 -9.03 13.25
C LEU A 78 -11.09 -8.68 14.63
N HIS A 79 -12.06 -9.56 14.95
CA HIS A 79 -12.53 -10.05 16.25
C HIS A 79 -11.58 -11.10 16.83
N GLU A 80 -11.35 -11.15 18.16
CA GLU A 80 -10.53 -12.08 18.98
C GLU A 80 -9.15 -12.58 18.44
N HIS A 81 -9.03 -12.93 17.17
CA HIS A 81 -7.89 -13.53 16.49
C HIS A 81 -7.56 -12.89 15.13
N ARG A 82 -6.31 -12.44 14.95
CA ARG A 82 -5.51 -12.06 13.74
C ARG A 82 -5.23 -13.07 12.62
N HIS A 83 -6.07 -13.35 11.63
CA HIS A 83 -5.75 -14.25 10.50
C HIS A 83 -4.93 -13.57 9.40
N PHE A 84 -3.74 -14.11 9.15
CA PHE A 84 -2.85 -13.73 8.06
C PHE A 84 -2.68 -14.92 7.10
N TYR A 85 -3.12 -14.77 5.85
CA TYR A 85 -2.92 -15.76 4.80
C TYR A 85 -1.71 -15.37 3.95
N ASP A 86 -0.66 -16.18 3.97
CA ASP A 86 0.50 -16.03 3.11
C ASP A 86 0.23 -16.64 1.73
N ARG A 87 0.22 -15.79 0.70
CA ARG A 87 -0.06 -16.21 -0.68
C ARG A 87 1.08 -17.00 -1.31
N THR A 88 2.31 -16.82 -0.83
CA THR A 88 3.50 -17.53 -1.32
C THR A 88 3.54 -18.93 -0.73
N GLU A 89 3.40 -19.04 0.59
CA GLU A 89 3.43 -20.33 1.30
C GLU A 89 2.09 -21.07 1.27
N LYS A 90 0.99 -20.38 0.93
CA LYS A 90 -0.39 -20.87 1.01
C LYS A 90 -0.76 -21.36 2.42
N LYS A 91 -0.33 -20.63 3.45
CA LYS A 91 -0.57 -20.96 4.86
C LYS A 91 -1.25 -19.82 5.60
N THR A 92 -2.10 -20.16 6.56
CA THR A 92 -2.70 -19.21 7.49
C THR A 92 -1.98 -19.23 8.83
N SER A 93 -1.63 -18.06 9.35
CA SER A 93 -1.16 -17.88 10.73
C SER A 93 -2.11 -16.97 11.51
N THR A 94 -2.13 -17.12 12.84
CA THR A 94 -3.06 -16.37 13.70
C THR A 94 -2.33 -15.67 14.84
N THR A 95 -2.62 -14.39 15.09
CA THR A 95 -2.18 -13.67 16.30
C THR A 95 -3.37 -13.51 17.25
N ALA A 96 -3.24 -13.93 18.52
CA ALA A 96 -4.27 -13.68 19.52
C ALA A 96 -4.36 -12.18 19.86
N THR A 97 -5.56 -11.63 19.98
CA THR A 97 -5.80 -10.22 20.30
C THR A 97 -6.62 -10.15 21.59
N PRO A 98 -6.37 -9.18 22.50
CA PRO A 98 -7.28 -8.94 23.61
C PRO A 98 -8.70 -8.68 23.06
N PRO A 99 -9.76 -9.14 23.73
CA PRO A 99 -11.12 -8.87 23.31
C PRO A 99 -11.34 -7.35 23.28
N VAL A 100 -11.66 -6.81 22.10
CA VAL A 100 -12.02 -5.41 21.90
C VAL A 100 -13.52 -5.35 21.65
N THR A 101 -14.23 -4.56 22.46
CA THR A 101 -15.66 -4.26 22.27
C THR A 101 -15.82 -3.23 21.17
N GLY A 102 -16.47 -3.60 20.06
CA GLY A 102 -16.76 -2.70 18.94
C GLY A 102 -17.23 -3.47 17.71
N ASP A 103 -17.82 -2.73 16.78
CA ASP A 103 -18.23 -3.21 15.47
C ASP A 103 -17.00 -3.34 14.54
N MET A 104 -16.63 -4.57 14.17
CA MET A 104 -15.39 -4.89 13.46
C MET A 104 -15.68 -5.68 12.17
N ALA A 105 -14.79 -5.60 11.17
CA ALA A 105 -14.94 -6.37 9.93
C ALA A 105 -14.20 -7.72 9.96
N ASP A 106 -14.88 -8.72 9.40
CA ASP A 106 -14.35 -10.07 9.12
C ASP A 106 -13.56 -10.08 7.81
N SER A 107 -12.35 -9.50 7.82
CA SER A 107 -11.47 -9.50 6.66
C SER A 107 -10.17 -10.25 6.95
N THR A 108 -9.93 -11.35 6.23
CA THR A 108 -8.64 -12.05 6.25
C THR A 108 -7.55 -11.19 5.60
N ILE A 109 -6.46 -10.95 6.32
CA ILE A 109 -5.31 -10.20 5.81
C ILE A 109 -4.52 -11.08 4.83
N GLN A 110 -4.33 -10.60 3.60
CA GLN A 110 -3.55 -11.26 2.55
C GLN A 110 -2.11 -10.75 2.56
N ILE A 111 -1.16 -11.59 2.93
CA ILE A 111 0.27 -11.29 2.74
C ILE A 111 0.62 -11.56 1.28
N THR A 112 1.08 -10.53 0.57
CA THR A 112 1.39 -10.59 -0.87
C THR A 112 2.80 -10.12 -1.19
N PRO A 113 3.58 -10.89 -1.98
CA PRO A 113 4.88 -10.43 -2.47
C PRO A 113 4.75 -9.28 -3.47
N SER A 114 3.57 -9.04 -4.05
CA SER A 114 3.35 -7.93 -4.99
C SER A 114 3.58 -6.55 -4.36
N LEU A 115 3.50 -6.42 -3.03
CA LEU A 115 3.73 -5.17 -2.29
C LEU A 115 5.15 -5.06 -1.69
N VAL A 116 6.09 -5.94 -2.02
CA VAL A 116 7.49 -5.76 -1.57
C VAL A 116 8.05 -4.43 -2.05
N GLU A 117 9.01 -3.90 -1.30
CA GLU A 117 9.70 -2.69 -1.72
C GLU A 117 10.47 -2.96 -3.02
N TRP A 118 10.71 -1.89 -3.79
CA TRP A 118 11.59 -1.95 -4.95
C TRP A 118 12.92 -2.63 -4.58
N LYS A 119 13.33 -3.67 -5.31
CA LYS A 119 14.64 -4.30 -5.10
C LYS A 119 15.74 -3.36 -5.60
N TYR A 120 16.50 -2.77 -4.69
CA TYR A 120 17.46 -1.73 -5.05
C TYR A 120 18.80 -2.26 -5.59
N GLY A 121 19.05 -3.58 -5.50
CA GLY A 121 20.25 -4.18 -6.10
C GLY A 121 21.54 -3.52 -5.61
N GLU A 122 22.33 -3.00 -6.53
CA GLU A 122 23.57 -2.27 -6.23
C GLU A 122 23.36 -1.01 -5.36
N TYR A 123 22.13 -0.52 -5.25
CA TYR A 123 21.77 0.69 -4.49
C TYR A 123 21.27 0.39 -3.08
N GLU A 124 21.23 -0.87 -2.67
CA GLU A 124 20.82 -1.30 -1.35
C GLU A 124 21.66 -0.64 -0.24
N GLY A 125 20.99 -0.08 0.76
CA GLY A 125 21.62 0.60 1.89
C GLY A 125 22.20 1.99 1.58
N LEU A 126 22.13 2.46 0.33
CA LEU A 126 22.64 3.77 -0.08
C LEU A 126 21.57 4.86 0.01
N THR A 127 22.00 6.08 0.32
CA THR A 127 21.15 7.28 0.19
C THR A 127 21.05 7.72 -1.27
N GLY A 128 20.05 8.55 -1.60
CA GLY A 128 19.94 9.12 -2.95
C GLY A 128 21.17 9.92 -3.40
N ASP A 129 21.85 10.60 -2.47
CA ASP A 129 23.10 11.31 -2.76
C ASP A 129 24.25 10.35 -3.09
N GLN A 130 24.38 9.27 -2.32
CA GLN A 130 25.40 8.25 -2.55
C GLN A 130 25.20 7.54 -3.89
N ILE A 131 23.94 7.24 -4.26
CA ILE A 131 23.63 6.62 -5.56
C ILE A 131 24.02 7.56 -6.71
N ARG A 132 23.69 8.86 -6.60
CA ARG A 132 24.07 9.85 -7.62
C ARG A 132 25.59 9.94 -7.78
N GLU A 133 26.33 9.97 -6.67
CA GLU A 133 27.79 10.02 -6.70
C GLU A 133 28.39 8.73 -7.30
N LEU A 134 27.89 7.56 -6.89
CA LEU A 134 28.30 6.26 -7.45
C LEU A 134 28.09 6.21 -8.97
N ARG A 135 26.90 6.58 -9.44
CA ARG A 135 26.58 6.58 -10.88
C ARG A 135 27.43 7.56 -11.66
N LYS A 136 27.72 8.74 -11.10
CA LYS A 136 28.63 9.72 -11.70
C LYS A 136 30.05 9.17 -11.82
N GLN A 137 30.57 8.47 -10.81
CA GLN A 137 31.88 7.81 -10.86
C GLN A 137 31.94 6.72 -11.94
N GLN A 138 30.82 6.05 -12.20
CA GLN A 138 30.68 5.08 -13.30
C GLN A 138 30.50 5.75 -14.68
N GLY A 139 30.50 7.08 -14.76
CA GLY A 139 30.31 7.83 -16.00
C GLY A 139 28.89 7.80 -16.54
N LEU A 140 27.90 7.47 -15.71
CA LEU A 140 26.47 7.49 -16.04
C LEU A 140 25.85 8.88 -15.82
N ASP A 141 24.57 9.03 -16.18
CA ASP A 141 23.73 10.22 -15.92
C ASP A 141 24.27 11.54 -16.52
N LYS A 142 24.96 11.47 -17.65
CA LYS A 142 25.54 12.65 -18.33
C LYS A 142 24.48 13.57 -18.91
N ASP A 143 23.46 13.00 -19.54
CA ASP A 143 22.43 13.77 -20.26
C ASP A 143 21.25 14.15 -19.35
N ARG A 144 20.93 13.29 -18.38
CA ARG A 144 19.91 13.54 -17.35
C ARG A 144 20.25 12.84 -16.03
N PRO A 145 19.81 13.39 -14.89
CA PRO A 145 19.95 12.72 -13.60
C PRO A 145 19.20 11.38 -13.57
N TRP A 146 19.73 10.45 -12.76
CA TRP A 146 19.04 9.21 -12.43
C TRP A 146 17.65 9.47 -11.86
N PHE A 147 16.69 8.70 -12.35
CA PHE A 147 15.32 8.69 -11.89
C PHE A 147 14.83 7.25 -11.82
N ILE A 148 14.64 6.74 -10.60
CA ILE A 148 14.32 5.33 -10.33
C ILE A 148 13.16 4.79 -11.20
N TRP A 149 12.14 5.60 -11.45
CA TRP A 149 10.97 5.18 -12.21
C TRP A 149 11.24 4.96 -13.71
N GLN A 150 12.30 5.55 -14.25
CA GLN A 150 12.76 5.35 -15.62
C GLN A 150 13.91 4.36 -15.70
N ASP A 151 14.86 4.48 -14.78
CA ASP A 151 16.15 3.80 -14.87
C ASP A 151 16.22 2.50 -14.07
N GLY A 152 15.31 2.32 -13.12
CA GLY A 152 15.35 1.23 -12.15
C GLY A 152 16.62 1.24 -11.30
N CYS A 153 17.02 0.04 -10.88
CA CYS A 153 18.21 -0.21 -10.08
C CYS A 153 19.00 -1.39 -10.67
N PRO A 154 20.28 -1.21 -11.09
CA PRO A 154 21.14 -2.29 -11.54
C PRO A 154 21.27 -3.42 -10.51
N GLY A 155 21.22 -4.67 -10.97
CA GLY A 155 21.18 -5.85 -10.09
C GLY A 155 19.90 -5.98 -9.23
N GLY A 156 18.94 -5.07 -9.41
CA GLY A 156 17.67 -5.01 -8.70
C GLY A 156 16.47 -5.17 -9.65
N GLU A 157 15.37 -4.48 -9.35
CA GLU A 157 14.18 -4.45 -10.19
C GLU A 157 14.24 -3.33 -11.24
N SER A 158 13.76 -3.64 -12.45
CA SER A 158 13.43 -2.65 -13.48
C SER A 158 12.03 -2.05 -13.24
N PRO A 159 11.72 -0.86 -13.79
CA PRO A 159 10.36 -0.30 -13.70
C PRO A 159 9.28 -1.21 -14.28
N GLN A 160 9.61 -1.98 -15.33
CA GLN A 160 8.67 -2.93 -15.92
C GLN A 160 8.35 -4.06 -14.94
N GLN A 161 9.35 -4.65 -14.29
CA GLN A 161 9.12 -5.74 -13.31
C GLN A 161 8.26 -5.28 -12.14
N VAL A 162 8.45 -4.04 -11.66
CA VAL A 162 7.59 -3.44 -10.62
C VAL A 162 6.18 -3.19 -11.15
N SER A 163 6.04 -2.72 -12.39
CA SER A 163 4.73 -2.51 -13.02
C SER A 163 3.97 -3.83 -13.13
N ASP A 164 4.60 -4.88 -13.66
CA ASP A 164 3.96 -6.18 -13.89
C ASP A 164 3.36 -6.76 -12.60
N ARG A 165 4.15 -6.81 -11.51
CA ARG A 165 3.66 -7.38 -10.23
C ARG A 165 2.59 -6.54 -9.56
N LEU A 166 2.58 -5.22 -9.79
CA LEU A 166 1.58 -4.32 -9.23
C LEU A 166 0.29 -4.33 -10.07
N ASP A 167 0.41 -4.43 -11.39
CA ASP A 167 -0.73 -4.53 -12.30
C ASP A 167 -1.52 -5.83 -12.05
N GLU A 168 -0.84 -6.95 -11.74
CA GLU A 168 -1.48 -8.18 -11.27
C GLU A 168 -2.30 -7.95 -9.97
N LEU A 169 -1.72 -7.23 -9.00
CA LEU A 169 -2.41 -6.91 -7.75
C LEU A 169 -3.58 -5.94 -7.98
N ILE A 170 -3.43 -4.95 -8.86
CA ILE A 170 -4.48 -4.00 -9.23
C ILE A 170 -5.67 -4.74 -9.85
N ALA A 171 -5.42 -5.66 -10.78
CA ALA A 171 -6.47 -6.47 -11.40
C ALA A 171 -7.23 -7.30 -10.35
N GLU A 172 -6.52 -7.87 -9.37
CA GLU A 172 -7.14 -8.58 -8.25
C GLU A 172 -7.99 -7.63 -7.37
N ILE A 173 -7.46 -6.47 -6.99
CA ILE A 173 -8.16 -5.45 -6.21
C ILE A 173 -9.45 -5.02 -6.93
N GLN A 174 -9.37 -4.74 -8.23
CA GLN A 174 -10.53 -4.39 -9.05
C GLN A 174 -11.54 -5.54 -9.11
N GLY A 175 -11.08 -6.79 -9.24
CA GLY A 175 -11.96 -7.97 -9.18
C GLY A 175 -12.69 -8.10 -7.85
N VAL A 176 -12.03 -7.85 -6.72
CA VAL A 176 -12.67 -7.83 -5.39
C VAL A 176 -13.73 -6.74 -5.32
N ILE A 177 -13.41 -5.51 -5.75
CA ILE A 177 -14.33 -4.38 -5.76
C ILE A 177 -15.54 -4.65 -6.66
N GLN A 178 -15.33 -5.24 -7.85
CA GLN A 178 -16.39 -5.59 -8.78
C GLN A 178 -17.29 -6.70 -8.24
N SER A 179 -16.74 -7.65 -7.48
CA SER A 179 -17.53 -8.75 -6.91
C SER A 179 -18.59 -8.30 -5.89
N THR A 180 -18.42 -7.11 -5.30
CA THR A 180 -19.38 -6.48 -4.37
C THR A 180 -20.14 -5.31 -5.01
N ALA A 181 -19.99 -5.11 -6.33
CA ALA A 181 -20.71 -4.10 -7.09
C ALA A 181 -22.07 -4.63 -7.58
N ALA A 182 -23.03 -3.72 -7.76
CA ALA A 182 -24.32 -4.05 -8.33
C ALA A 182 -24.43 -3.50 -9.76
N GLN A 183 -25.17 -4.21 -10.62
CA GLN A 183 -25.47 -3.75 -11.97
C GLN A 183 -26.61 -2.73 -11.96
N TRP A 184 -26.39 -1.58 -12.59
CA TRP A 184 -27.42 -0.55 -12.76
C TRP A 184 -28.10 -0.67 -14.14
N PRO A 185 -29.37 -0.24 -14.29
CA PRO A 185 -30.02 -0.14 -15.61
C PRO A 185 -29.17 0.64 -16.61
N GLY A 186 -28.88 0.05 -17.77
CA GLY A 186 -27.98 0.61 -18.79
C GLY A 186 -26.61 -0.07 -18.88
N GLY A 187 -26.32 -1.06 -18.02
CA GLY A 187 -25.12 -1.91 -18.12
C GLY A 187 -23.89 -1.38 -17.37
N ASN A 188 -24.00 -0.21 -16.72
CA ASN A 188 -22.92 0.35 -15.92
C ASN A 188 -22.85 -0.34 -14.54
N LEU A 189 -21.65 -0.72 -14.14
CA LEU A 189 -21.36 -1.18 -12.77
C LEU A 189 -21.13 0.04 -11.89
N VAL A 190 -21.97 0.22 -10.87
CA VAL A 190 -21.88 1.36 -9.94
C VAL A 190 -21.76 0.87 -8.50
N THR A 191 -21.00 1.60 -7.70
CA THR A 191 -20.58 1.21 -6.35
C THR A 191 -21.55 1.62 -5.24
N HIS A 192 -22.69 2.23 -5.56
CA HIS A 192 -23.59 2.86 -4.56
C HIS A 192 -24.84 2.04 -4.20
N ALA A 193 -25.07 0.90 -4.86
CA ALA A 193 -26.33 0.17 -4.73
C ALA A 193 -26.30 -1.02 -3.76
N SER A 194 -25.18 -1.29 -3.08
CA SER A 194 -25.13 -2.29 -1.99
C SER A 194 -24.59 -1.71 -0.69
N ASP A 195 -25.07 -2.25 0.44
CA ASP A 195 -24.54 -1.96 1.77
C ASP A 195 -23.29 -2.81 2.09
N GLU A 196 -22.77 -3.55 1.11
CA GLU A 196 -21.63 -4.43 1.32
C GLU A 196 -20.30 -3.65 1.50
N PRO A 197 -19.40 -4.16 2.37
CA PRO A 197 -18.04 -3.64 2.49
C PRO A 197 -17.32 -3.70 1.14
N ARG A 198 -16.55 -2.65 0.82
CA ARG A 198 -15.87 -2.52 -0.49
C ARG A 198 -14.56 -1.74 -0.43
N ASP A 199 -14.21 -1.18 0.71
CA ASP A 199 -12.91 -0.55 0.88
C ASP A 199 -11.82 -1.62 0.93
N ILE A 200 -10.65 -1.26 0.41
CA ILE A 200 -9.46 -2.10 0.36
C ILE A 200 -8.36 -1.37 1.11
N VAL A 201 -7.56 -2.09 1.88
CA VAL A 201 -6.39 -1.54 2.55
C VAL A 201 -5.13 -2.22 2.05
N CYS A 202 -4.13 -1.45 1.62
CA CYS A 202 -2.82 -1.92 1.22
C CYS A 202 -1.77 -1.35 2.18
N VAL A 203 -1.09 -2.21 2.94
CA VAL A 203 0.02 -1.81 3.84
C VAL A 203 1.35 -2.20 3.20
N GLY A 204 2.20 -1.21 2.97
CA GLY A 204 3.42 -1.40 2.20
C GLY A 204 4.50 -0.36 2.43
N PRO A 205 5.62 -0.46 1.70
CA PRO A 205 6.73 0.47 1.76
C PRO A 205 6.57 1.61 0.74
N GLY A 206 7.47 2.58 0.78
CA GLY A 206 7.26 3.88 0.14
C GLY A 206 7.23 3.84 -1.39
N HIS A 207 8.26 3.29 -2.03
CA HIS A 207 8.31 3.28 -3.50
C HIS A 207 7.27 2.32 -4.10
N SER A 208 7.05 1.17 -3.47
CA SER A 208 6.02 0.22 -3.90
C SER A 208 4.61 0.82 -3.87
N LEU A 209 4.23 1.54 -2.81
CA LEU A 209 2.91 2.19 -2.73
C LEU A 209 2.78 3.41 -3.67
N ALA A 210 3.86 4.19 -3.86
CA ALA A 210 3.87 5.27 -4.84
C ALA A 210 3.74 4.71 -6.28
N ALA A 211 4.41 3.61 -6.59
CA ALA A 211 4.26 2.88 -7.85
C ALA A 211 2.82 2.41 -8.03
N LEU A 212 2.22 1.79 -7.00
CA LEU A 212 0.84 1.33 -7.02
C LEU A 212 -0.13 2.47 -7.33
N ALA A 213 0.06 3.65 -6.73
CA ALA A 213 -0.77 4.82 -7.00
C ALA A 213 -0.67 5.31 -8.46
N MET A 214 0.54 5.33 -9.05
CA MET A 214 0.72 5.68 -10.46
C MET A 214 0.10 4.64 -11.39
N ARG A 215 0.35 3.36 -11.13
CA ARG A 215 -0.21 2.25 -11.91
C ARG A 215 -1.73 2.19 -11.80
N TRP A 216 -2.31 2.50 -10.64
CA TRP A 216 -3.76 2.54 -10.42
C TRP A 216 -4.47 3.42 -11.44
N VAL A 217 -3.94 4.61 -11.72
CA VAL A 217 -4.49 5.55 -12.71
C VAL A 217 -3.98 5.32 -14.13
N GLY A 218 -3.38 4.16 -14.40
CA GLY A 218 -2.86 3.79 -15.71
C GLY A 218 -1.55 4.49 -16.12
N LEU A 219 -0.92 5.30 -15.26
CA LEU A 219 0.31 6.02 -15.60
C LEU A 219 1.51 5.03 -15.63
N PRO A 220 2.22 4.88 -16.76
CA PRO A 220 3.45 4.08 -16.81
C PRO A 220 4.50 4.65 -15.86
N LEU A 221 5.26 3.80 -15.15
CA LEU A 221 6.27 4.28 -14.19
C LEU A 221 7.34 5.14 -14.88
N GLU A 222 7.71 4.85 -16.12
CA GLU A 222 8.65 5.66 -16.91
C GLU A 222 8.20 7.13 -17.08
N HIS A 223 6.89 7.39 -17.08
CA HIS A 223 6.28 8.71 -17.14
C HIS A 223 5.85 9.22 -15.75
N GLY A 224 6.23 8.49 -14.70
CA GLY A 224 5.83 8.75 -13.33
C GLY A 224 6.29 10.10 -12.80
N VAL A 225 5.55 10.57 -11.78
CA VAL A 225 5.89 11.77 -11.02
C VAL A 225 6.42 11.38 -9.64
N ARG A 226 6.99 12.35 -8.92
CA ARG A 226 7.45 12.13 -7.54
C ARG A 226 6.25 12.16 -6.59
N LEU A 227 5.72 10.99 -6.26
CA LEU A 227 4.77 10.81 -5.16
C LEU A 227 5.53 10.45 -3.88
N VAL A 228 5.20 11.11 -2.77
CA VAL A 228 5.85 10.88 -1.47
C VAL A 228 4.80 10.45 -0.47
N LEU A 229 5.05 9.31 0.17
CA LEU A 229 4.28 8.83 1.31
C LEU A 229 5.21 8.87 2.53
N GLU A 230 4.91 9.65 3.55
CA GLU A 230 5.67 9.63 4.80
C GLU A 230 5.37 8.35 5.61
N PRO A 231 6.27 7.87 6.48
CA PRO A 231 5.98 6.73 7.34
C PRO A 231 4.68 6.94 8.14
N ALA A 232 3.90 5.87 8.32
CA ALA A 232 2.58 5.90 8.96
C ALA A 232 1.51 6.77 8.26
N SER A 233 1.76 7.30 7.06
CA SER A 233 0.76 8.08 6.31
C SER A 233 -0.29 7.21 5.61
N ILE A 234 -1.45 7.82 5.32
CA ILE A 234 -2.56 7.23 4.56
C ILE A 234 -2.73 8.03 3.27
N SER A 235 -2.76 7.34 2.13
CA SER A 235 -3.20 7.88 0.83
C SER A 235 -4.48 7.19 0.39
N ILE A 236 -5.26 7.85 -0.47
CA ILE A 236 -6.57 7.35 -0.88
C ILE A 236 -6.61 7.30 -2.42
N LEU A 237 -6.92 6.13 -2.94
CA LEU A 237 -7.29 5.92 -4.32
C LEU A 237 -8.80 5.63 -4.39
N GLY A 238 -9.39 5.91 -5.54
CA GLY A 238 -10.80 5.65 -5.79
C GLY A 238 -11.08 5.67 -7.28
N PHE A 239 -12.22 6.24 -7.64
CA PHE A 239 -12.74 6.29 -8.99
C PHE A 239 -13.35 7.66 -9.27
N GLU A 240 -13.18 8.18 -10.49
CA GLU A 240 -13.86 9.38 -10.96
C GLU A 240 -15.36 9.10 -11.14
N ASP A 241 -16.21 10.00 -10.65
CA ASP A 241 -17.67 9.91 -10.73
C ASP A 241 -18.27 8.53 -10.38
N GLU A 242 -17.59 7.80 -9.48
CA GLU A 242 -17.99 6.47 -9.00
C GLU A 242 -17.97 5.36 -10.06
N ASP A 243 -17.38 5.65 -11.23
CA ASP A 243 -17.21 4.72 -12.34
C ASP A 243 -15.99 3.82 -12.14
N LEU A 244 -16.24 2.52 -11.95
CA LEU A 244 -15.18 1.52 -11.78
C LEU A 244 -14.22 1.40 -12.97
N SER A 245 -14.59 1.92 -14.14
CA SER A 245 -13.72 1.98 -15.32
C SER A 245 -12.76 3.18 -15.32
N SER A 246 -12.93 4.11 -14.37
CA SER A 246 -12.17 5.35 -14.27
C SER A 246 -11.40 5.49 -12.94
N PRO A 247 -10.36 4.66 -12.68
CA PRO A 247 -9.54 4.75 -11.46
C PRO A 247 -8.90 6.14 -11.28
N SER A 248 -8.90 6.65 -10.05
CA SER A 248 -8.39 7.99 -9.72
C SER A 248 -7.61 8.03 -8.39
N ILE A 249 -6.78 9.06 -8.22
CA ILE A 249 -6.17 9.42 -6.93
C ILE A 249 -7.03 10.49 -6.27
N ILE A 250 -7.49 10.24 -5.05
CA ILE A 250 -8.32 11.20 -4.30
C ILE A 250 -7.39 12.17 -3.57
N LEU A 251 -7.25 13.39 -4.11
CA LEU A 251 -6.40 14.44 -3.52
C LEU A 251 -7.05 15.15 -2.32
N GLY A 252 -8.37 15.09 -2.21
CA GLY A 252 -9.12 15.72 -1.13
C GLY A 252 -10.28 14.84 -0.70
N TRP A 253 -10.42 14.64 0.60
CA TRP A 253 -11.53 13.92 1.19
C TRP A 253 -12.37 14.85 2.06
N ARG A 254 -13.68 14.86 1.84
CA ARG A 254 -14.62 15.58 2.71
C ARG A 254 -14.99 14.70 3.91
N PRO A 255 -14.97 15.22 5.14
CA PRO A 255 -15.59 14.54 6.28
C PRO A 255 -17.07 14.30 5.96
N VAL A 256 -17.60 13.16 6.39
CA VAL A 256 -19.01 12.79 6.22
C VAL A 256 -19.61 12.61 7.61
#